data_AF-A0A3D3E1T2-F1
#
_entry.id   AF-A0A3D3E1T2-F1
#
_cell.length_a   1.000
_cell.length_b   1.000
_cell.length_c   1.000
_cell.angle_alpha   90.00
_cell.angle_beta   90.00
_cell.angle_gamma   90.00
#
_symmetry.space_group_name_H-M   'P 1'
#
loop_
_entity.id
_entity.type
_entity.pdbx_description
1 polymer ?
#
loop_
_entity_poly.entity_id
_entity_poly.type
_entity_poly.pdbx_seq_one_letter_code
_entity_poly.pdbx_strand_id
1 'polypeptide(L)' 'MTEETEHKLNLRHLTLDDFSDIKNLMDAVYPGLGGAWPEKKFRAQLQVFQDGQICIEDHGVVVTAARLC' A
#
# COMPACT_ATOMS: atom_id res chain seq x y z
N MET A 1 -19.30 -21.64 -16.44
CA MET A 1 -18.29 -20.64 -16.82
C MET A 1 -17.99 -19.86 -15.57
N THR A 2 -16.85 -20.12 -14.92
CA THR A 2 -16.40 -19.25 -13.82
C THR A 2 -16.01 -17.92 -14.45
N GLU A 3 -16.72 -16.87 -14.10
CA GLU A 3 -16.32 -15.50 -14.39
C GLU A 3 -14.95 -15.29 -13.74
N GLU A 4 -13.88 -15.44 -14.53
CA GLU A 4 -12.56 -14.96 -14.13
C GLU A 4 -12.66 -13.44 -14.10
N THR A 5 -12.95 -12.90 -12.92
CA THR A 5 -12.85 -11.46 -12.66
C THR A 5 -11.46 -11.03 -13.09
N GLU A 6 -11.39 -10.16 -14.10
CA GLU A 6 -10.20 -9.66 -14.80
C GLU A 6 -9.12 -9.07 -13.85
N HIS A 7 -9.48 -8.82 -12.60
CA HIS A 7 -8.60 -8.33 -11.54
C HIS A 7 -8.44 -9.37 -10.41
N LYS A 8 -7.20 -9.81 -10.20
CA LYS A 8 -6.83 -10.63 -9.04
C LYS A 8 -6.39 -9.71 -7.91
N LEU A 9 -7.39 -9.21 -7.18
CA LEU A 9 -7.16 -8.38 -5.99
C LEU A 9 -6.69 -9.27 -4.84
N ASN A 10 -5.42 -9.13 -4.46
CA ASN A 10 -4.84 -9.83 -3.32
C ASN A 10 -4.85 -8.91 -2.10
N LEU A 11 -5.54 -9.33 -1.04
CA LEU A 11 -5.45 -8.68 0.27
C LEU A 11 -4.30 -9.31 1.05
N ARG A 12 -3.30 -8.50 1.40
CA ARG A 12 -2.14 -8.98 2.19
C ARG A 12 -1.62 -7.92 3.15
N HIS A 13 -0.75 -8.36 4.05
CA HIS A 13 0.03 -7.42 4.85
C HIS A 13 1.02 -6.65 3.98
N LEU A 14 1.21 -5.42 4.40
CA LEU A 14 2.07 -4.47 3.75
C LEU A 14 3.53 -4.76 4.14
N THR A 15 4.43 -4.66 3.17
CA THR A 15 5.85 -4.99 3.33
C THR A 15 6.72 -3.76 3.08
N LEU A 16 8.00 -3.85 3.42
CA LEU A 16 8.93 -2.73 3.21
C LEU A 16 9.18 -2.44 1.72
N ASP A 17 9.10 -3.47 0.87
CA ASP A 17 9.29 -3.35 -0.59
C ASP A 17 8.17 -2.55 -1.27
N ASP A 18 6.98 -2.50 -0.66
CA ASP A 18 5.82 -1.76 -1.16
C ASP A 18 5.93 -0.23 -1.02
N PHE A 19 7.00 0.27 -0.39
CA PHE A 19 7.17 1.71 -0.16
C PHE A 19 7.14 2.52 -1.45
N SER A 20 7.74 2.01 -2.53
CA SER A 20 7.81 2.70 -3.81
C SER A 20 6.42 2.88 -4.42
N ASP A 21 5.60 1.84 -4.37
CA ASP A 21 4.22 1.88 -4.89
C ASP A 21 3.34 2.81 -4.06
N ILE A 22 3.46 2.73 -2.73
CA ILE A 22 2.71 3.61 -1.82
C ILE A 22 3.13 5.05 -1.97
N LYS A 23 4.42 5.31 -2.19
CA LYS A 23 4.91 6.65 -2.47
C LYS A 23 4.26 7.21 -3.74
N ASN A 24 4.27 6.44 -4.83
CA ASN A 24 3.65 6.85 -6.09
C ASN A 24 2.15 7.07 -5.93
N LEU A 25 1.46 6.20 -5.19
CA LEU A 25 0.05 6.32 -4.87
C LEU A 25 -0.25 7.60 -4.07
N MET A 26 0.50 7.86 -2.99
CA MET A 26 0.33 9.05 -2.17
C MET A 26 0.64 10.34 -2.94
N ASP A 27 1.65 10.33 -3.80
CA ASP A 27 1.99 11.48 -4.64
C ASP A 27 0.88 11.75 -5.68
N ALA A 28 0.21 10.71 -6.19
CA ALA A 28 -0.91 10.82 -7.12
C ALA A 28 -2.22 11.25 -6.45
N VAL A 29 -2.53 10.70 -5.26
CA VAL A 29 -3.79 10.95 -4.54
C VAL A 29 -3.74 12.25 -3.74
N TYR A 30 -2.56 12.64 -3.23
CA TYR A 30 -2.37 13.78 -2.34
C TYR A 30 -1.29 14.78 -2.82
N PRO A 31 -1.36 15.27 -4.06
CA PRO A 31 -0.35 16.19 -4.60
C PRO A 31 -0.22 17.51 -3.80
N GLY A 32 -1.28 17.92 -3.10
CA GLY A 32 -1.31 19.15 -2.30
C GLY A 32 -0.90 19.01 -0.82
N LEU A 33 -0.70 17.80 -0.31
CA LEU A 33 -0.37 17.55 1.12
C LEU A 33 1.14 17.33 1.37
N GLY A 34 1.97 17.59 0.36
CA GLY A 34 3.42 17.39 0.46
C GLY A 34 3.90 15.98 0.11
N GLY A 35 3.04 15.18 -0.55
CA GLY A 35 3.37 13.86 -1.05
C GLY A 35 3.47 12.78 0.02
N ALA A 36 4.18 11.70 -0.30
CA ALA A 36 4.36 10.56 0.58
C ALA A 36 5.17 10.89 1.86
N TRP A 37 4.91 10.15 2.93
CA TRP A 37 5.72 10.24 4.14
C TRP A 37 7.18 9.84 3.87
N PRO A 38 8.15 10.37 4.64
CA PRO A 38 9.54 9.94 4.55
C PRO A 38 9.65 8.42 4.77
N GLU A 39 10.44 7.75 3.95
CA GLU A 39 10.64 6.29 4.01
C GLU A 39 10.97 5.77 5.41
N LYS A 40 11.78 6.53 6.15
CA LYS A 40 12.13 6.21 7.54
C LYS A 40 10.89 6.11 8.46
N LYS A 41 9.89 6.97 8.27
CA LYS A 41 8.65 6.94 9.06
C LYS A 41 7.78 5.75 8.68
N PHE A 42 7.68 5.45 7.39
CA PHE A 42 6.96 4.29 6.88
C PHE A 42 7.57 2.99 7.42
N ARG A 43 8.89 2.81 7.28
CA ARG A 43 9.63 1.65 7.82
C ARG A 43 9.44 1.49 9.33
N ALA A 44 9.54 2.58 10.09
CA ALA A 44 9.33 2.55 11.54
C ALA A 44 7.91 2.09 11.92
N GLN A 45 6.89 2.53 11.18
CA GLN A 45 5.51 2.15 11.44
C GLN A 45 5.24 0.68 11.10
N LEU A 46 5.77 0.19 9.99
CA LEU A 46 5.71 -1.23 9.63
C LEU A 46 6.42 -2.13 10.65
N GLN A 47 7.58 -1.72 11.16
CA GLN A 47 8.28 -2.48 12.19
C GLN A 47 7.54 -2.51 13.53
N VAL A 48 6.83 -1.43 13.88
CA VAL A 48 6.10 -1.34 15.14
C VAL A 48 4.74 -2.05 15.06
N PHE A 49 4.07 -1.97 13.91
CA PHE A 49 2.71 -2.50 13.74
C PHE A 49 2.46 -2.92 12.29
N GLN A 50 3.04 -4.05 11.90
CA GLN A 50 2.87 -4.65 10.57
C GLN A 50 1.44 -5.20 10.39
N ASP A 51 0.90 -5.86 11.41
CA ASP A 51 -0.44 -6.48 11.36
C ASP A 51 -1.58 -5.46 11.23
N GLY A 52 -1.33 -4.20 11.58
CA GLY A 52 -2.29 -3.11 11.40
C GLY A 52 -2.32 -2.48 10.02
N GLN A 53 -1.49 -2.96 9.10
CA GLN A 53 -1.35 -2.40 7.75
C GLN A 53 -1.62 -3.46 6.70
N ILE A 54 -2.71 -3.25 5.96
CA ILE A 54 -3.14 -4.11 4.87
C ILE A 54 -3.07 -3.33 3.56
N CYS A 55 -2.61 -3.98 2.51
CA CYS A 55 -2.70 -3.47 1.14
C CYS A 55 -3.57 -4.39 0.29
N ILE A 56 -4.19 -3.77 -0.71
CA ILE A 56 -4.77 -4.48 -1.83
C ILE A 56 -3.79 -4.34 -2.99
N GLU A 57 -3.38 -5.48 -3.51
CA GLU A 57 -2.48 -5.61 -4.65
C GLU A 57 -3.29 -6.09 -5.87
N ASP A 58 -3.06 -5.46 -7.03
CA ASP A 58 -3.50 -5.96 -8.32
C ASP A 58 -2.26 -6.25 -9.17
N HIS A 59 -2.11 -7.49 -9.63
CA HIS A 59 -0.99 -7.92 -10.49
C HIS A 59 0.42 -7.54 -9.98
N GLY A 60 0.66 -7.61 -8.67
CA GLY A 60 1.96 -7.27 -8.07
C GLY A 60 2.14 -5.79 -7.74
N VAL A 61 1.16 -4.92 -8.02
CA VAL A 61 1.19 -3.49 -7.73
C VAL A 61 0.21 -3.15 -6.62
N VAL A 62 0.68 -2.44 -5.59
CA VAL A 62 -0.21 -1.95 -4.52
C VAL A 62 -1.09 -0.83 -5.04
N VAL A 63 -2.40 -1.07 -5.11
CA VAL A 63 -3.39 -0.09 -5.60
C VAL A 63 -4.02 0.72 -4.47
N THR A 64 -4.06 0.18 -3.25
CA THR A 64 -4.50 0.90 -2.06
C THR A 64 -3.93 0.29 -0.79
N ALA A 65 -3.80 1.11 0.25
CA ALA A 65 -3.35 0.71 1.57
C ALA A 65 -4.25 1.31 2.64
N ALA A 66 -4.61 0.49 3.63
CA ALA A 66 -5.32 0.94 4.81
C ALA A 66 -4.44 0.73 6.04
N ARG A 67 -4.48 1.70 6.94
CA ARG A 67 -3.79 1.65 8.21
C ARG A 67 -4.82 1.75 9.32
N LEU A 68 -4.87 0.73 10.19
CA LEU A 68 -5.51 0.87 11.49
C LEU A 68 -4.59 1.72 12.38
N CYS A 69 -5.06 2.92 12.75
CA CYS A 69 -4.45 3.76 13.77
C CYS A 69 -4.95 3.38 15.16
#